data_AF-A0A7V1I4Q3-F1
#
_entry.id   AF-A0A7V1I4Q3-F1
#
_cell.length_a   1.000
_cell.length_b   1.000
_cell.length_c   1.000
_cell.angle_alpha   90.00
_cell.angle_beta   90.00
_cell.angle_gamma   90.00
#
_symmetry.space_group_name_H-M   'P 1'
#
loop_
_entity.id
_entity.type
_entity.pdbx_description
1 polymer ?
#
loop_
_entity_poly.entity_id
_entity_poly.type
_entity_poly.pdbx_seq_one_letter_code
_entity_poly.pdbx_strand_id
1 'polypeptide(L)'
;MRTQEDKDRNSKNGYNENALGNIELFKKSYETLTYAGKIVINDFLVNNELSGPRFSLLFRVMMLVMNPKAGVYRFKEYKNWLSEVGFKEINIYHPIPNTYEDVALIMGNK
;
A
#
# COMPACT_ATOMS: atom_id res chain seq x y z
N MET A 1 6.44 -9.52 30.88
CA MET A 1 6.21 -8.07 30.68
C MET A 1 7.32 -7.54 29.79
N ARG A 2 7.03 -6.98 28.60
CA ARG A 2 8.07 -6.39 27.74
C ARG A 2 8.57 -5.06 28.32
N THR A 3 9.86 -4.81 28.24
CA THR A 3 10.55 -3.66 28.86
C THR A 3 10.27 -2.37 28.09
N GLN A 4 10.52 -1.22 28.72
CA GLN A 4 10.35 0.09 28.09
C GLN A 4 11.28 0.28 26.88
N GLU A 5 12.47 -0.33 26.90
CA GLU A 5 13.41 -0.35 25.77
C GLU A 5 12.87 -1.12 24.54
N ASP A 6 12.08 -2.18 24.73
CA ASP A 6 11.43 -2.89 23.62
C ASP A 6 10.32 -2.04 22.97
N LYS A 7 9.67 -1.15 23.74
CA LYS A 7 8.70 -0.19 23.20
C LYS A 7 9.39 0.92 22.41
N ASP A 8 10.55 1.38 22.88
CA ASP A 8 11.30 2.47 22.25
C ASP A 8 12.08 2.02 21.00
N ARG A 9 12.51 0.76 20.93
CA ARG A 9 13.04 0.16 19.67
C ARG A 9 11.96 0.05 18.60
N ASN A 10 10.73 -0.30 18.99
CA ASN A 10 9.58 -0.34 18.07
C ASN A 10 9.00 1.05 17.72
N SER A 11 9.30 2.10 18.49
CA SER A 11 8.85 3.46 18.19
C SER A 11 9.77 4.16 17.16
N LYS A 12 11.06 3.81 17.13
CA LYS A 12 12.02 4.28 16.11
C LYS A 12 12.02 3.47 14.81
N ASN A 13 11.61 2.21 14.85
CA ASN A 13 11.42 1.34 13.68
C ASN A 13 9.91 1.11 13.40
N GLY A 14 9.13 2.19 13.36
CA GLY A 14 7.68 2.11 13.16
C GLY A 14 7.34 1.24 11.96
N TYR A 15 6.49 0.23 12.15
CA TYR A 15 6.09 -0.72 11.11
C TYR A 15 5.78 -0.01 9.77
N ASN A 16 6.64 -0.16 8.76
CA ASN A 16 6.44 0.49 7.45
C ASN A 16 5.27 -0.11 6.67
N GLU A 17 4.84 -1.31 7.04
CA GLU A 17 3.70 -2.02 6.48
C GLU A 17 2.41 -1.53 7.15
N ASN A 18 2.07 -0.25 6.99
CA ASN A 18 0.79 0.32 7.39
C ASN A 18 0.44 1.52 6.50
N ALA A 19 -0.78 2.04 6.63
CA ALA A 19 -1.25 3.15 5.79
C ALA A 19 -0.37 4.42 5.89
N LEU A 20 0.07 4.80 7.10
CA LEU A 20 0.93 5.96 7.30
C LEU A 20 2.32 5.77 6.69
N GLY A 21 2.89 4.58 6.85
CA GLY A 21 4.17 4.21 6.23
C GLY A 21 4.11 4.26 4.71
N ASN A 22 3.01 3.77 4.13
CA ASN A 22 2.76 3.86 2.69
C ASN A 22 2.68 5.31 2.21
N ILE A 23 1.92 6.17 2.91
CA ILE A 23 1.81 7.60 2.56
C ILE A 23 3.19 8.28 2.63
N GLU A 24 3.98 8.00 3.67
CA GLU A 24 5.34 8.54 3.80
C GLU A 24 6.25 8.10 2.65
N LEU A 25 6.17 6.82 2.25
CA LEU A 25 6.91 6.29 1.10
C LEU A 25 6.48 6.96 -0.21
N PHE A 26 5.18 7.18 -0.42
CA PHE A 26 4.67 7.87 -1.59
C PHE A 26 5.14 9.32 -1.62
N LYS A 27 5.14 10.01 -0.48
CA LYS A 27 5.66 11.38 -0.36
C LYS A 27 7.13 11.46 -0.75
N LYS A 28 7.98 10.59 -0.19
CA LYS A 28 9.41 10.52 -0.54
C LYS A 28 9.62 10.22 -2.03
N SER A 29 8.79 9.33 -2.59
CA SER A 29 8.83 9.00 -4.02
C SER A 29 8.47 10.22 -4.87
N TYR A 30 7.39 10.93 -4.52
CA TYR A 30 6.98 12.14 -5.22
C TYR A 30 8.06 13.21 -5.16
N GLU A 31 8.64 13.49 -3.99
CA GLU A 31 9.71 14.48 -3.83
C GLU A 31 10.94 14.16 -4.71
N THR A 32 11.26 12.87 -4.88
CA THR A 32 12.45 12.41 -5.62
C THR A 32 12.27 12.37 -7.14
N LEU A 33 11.06 12.11 -7.63
CA LEU A 33 10.79 11.98 -9.07
C LEU A 33 11.07 13.30 -9.82
N THR A 34 11.66 13.22 -11.01
CA THR A 34 11.87 14.37 -11.90
C THR A 34 10.59 14.72 -12.67
N TYR A 35 10.64 15.79 -13.47
CA TYR A 35 9.51 16.20 -14.30
C TYR A 35 9.01 15.05 -15.20
N ALA A 36 7.68 14.90 -15.28
CA ALA A 36 7.00 13.79 -15.97
C ALA A 36 7.32 12.38 -15.41
N GLY A 37 7.85 12.29 -14.18
CA GLY A 37 8.05 11.04 -13.47
C GLY A 37 6.72 10.33 -13.15
N LYS A 38 6.78 9.02 -12.99
CA LYS A 38 5.62 8.19 -12.65
C LYS A 38 5.93 7.30 -11.45
N ILE A 39 4.92 7.04 -10.65
CA ILE A 39 4.94 5.95 -9.68
C ILE A 39 4.16 4.76 -10.25
N VAL A 40 4.72 3.56 -10.10
CA VAL A 40 4.07 2.30 -10.46
C VAL A 40 4.16 1.38 -9.25
N ILE A 41 3.01 0.98 -8.72
CA ILE A 41 2.89 0.11 -7.54
C ILE A 41 2.31 -1.22 -8.01
N ASN A 42 2.97 -2.31 -7.67
CA ASN A 42 2.47 -3.67 -7.86
C ASN A 42 1.98 -4.20 -6.51
N ASP A 43 0.69 -4.53 -6.41
CA ASP A 43 0.12 -5.01 -5.16
C ASP A 43 -1.07 -5.95 -5.37
N PHE A 44 -1.47 -6.64 -4.31
CA PHE A 44 -2.75 -7.33 -4.20
C PHE A 44 -3.81 -6.37 -3.68
N LEU A 45 -4.98 -6.32 -4.31
CA LEU A 45 -6.05 -5.42 -3.87
C LEU A 45 -7.27 -6.20 -3.41
N VAL A 46 -7.95 -5.65 -2.40
CA VAL A 46 -9.30 -6.07 -2.02
C VAL A 46 -10.33 -5.19 -2.72
N ASN A 47 -11.50 -5.75 -3.02
CA ASN A 47 -12.64 -5.00 -3.55
C ASN A 47 -13.22 -4.05 -2.48
N ASN A 48 -14.11 -3.16 -2.90
CA ASN A 48 -14.66 -2.14 -2.02
C ASN A 48 -15.47 -2.74 -0.86
N GLU A 49 -16.15 -3.84 -1.13
CA GLU A 49 -17.01 -4.59 -0.22
C GLU A 49 -16.22 -5.42 0.81
N LEU A 50 -14.89 -5.51 0.66
CA LEU A 50 -14.02 -6.40 1.45
C LEU A 50 -14.47 -7.87 1.44
N SER A 51 -15.01 -8.33 0.31
CA SER A 51 -15.54 -9.68 0.12
C SER A 51 -14.73 -10.51 -0.88
N GLY A 52 -13.75 -9.89 -1.55
CA GLY A 52 -12.82 -10.57 -2.43
C GLY A 52 -11.75 -9.63 -2.97
N PRO A 53 -10.91 -10.09 -3.91
CA PRO A 53 -10.74 -11.48 -4.31
C PRO A 53 -10.21 -12.38 -3.17
N ARG A 54 -10.35 -13.71 -3.33
CA ARG A 54 -10.13 -14.67 -2.23
C ARG A 54 -8.70 -14.62 -1.70
N PHE A 55 -7.69 -14.56 -2.56
CA PHE A 55 -6.30 -14.58 -2.11
C PHE A 55 -5.93 -13.26 -1.44
N SER A 56 -6.32 -12.11 -1.99
CA SER A 56 -6.18 -10.80 -1.32
C SER A 56 -6.77 -10.76 0.09
N LEU A 57 -7.96 -11.35 0.29
CA LEU A 57 -8.56 -11.42 1.63
C LEU A 57 -7.79 -12.34 2.58
N LEU A 58 -7.38 -13.52 2.12
CA LEU A 58 -6.57 -14.43 2.95
C LEU A 58 -5.23 -13.78 3.31
N PHE A 59 -4.59 -13.12 2.35
CA PHE A 59 -3.35 -12.39 2.54
C PHE A 59 -3.55 -11.24 3.54
N ARG A 60 -4.68 -10.52 3.48
CA ARG A 60 -5.03 -9.49 4.48
C ARG A 60 -5.12 -10.04 5.90
N VAL A 61 -5.69 -11.22 6.08
CA VAL A 61 -5.75 -11.88 7.40
C VAL A 61 -4.33 -12.28 7.85
N MET A 62 -3.52 -12.86 6.96
CA MET A 62 -2.12 -13.18 7.26
C MET A 62 -1.34 -11.93 7.69
N MET A 63 -1.46 -10.82 6.96
CA MET A 63 -0.82 -9.55 7.31
C MET A 63 -1.22 -9.07 8.71
N LEU A 64 -2.51 -9.19 9.07
CA LEU A 64 -3.00 -8.79 10.40
C LEU A 64 -2.39 -9.63 11.53
N VAL A 65 -2.19 -10.93 11.30
CA VAL A 65 -1.53 -11.83 12.27
C VAL A 65 -0.06 -11.43 12.46
N MET A 66 0.62 -11.05 11.38
CA MET A 66 2.04 -10.66 11.44
C MET A 66 2.23 -9.26 12.04
N ASN A 67 1.36 -8.32 11.69
CA ASN A 67 1.42 -6.93 12.09
C ASN A 67 0.00 -6.35 12.20
N PRO A 68 -0.50 -6.04 13.41
CA PRO A 68 -1.85 -5.53 13.62
C PRO A 68 -2.18 -4.21 12.90
N LYS A 69 -1.15 -3.48 12.41
CA LYS A 69 -1.31 -2.23 11.67
C LYS A 69 -1.21 -2.43 10.14
N ALA A 70 -0.83 -3.62 9.68
CA ALA A 70 -0.74 -3.92 8.27
C ALA A 70 -2.09 -4.21 7.64
N GLY A 71 -2.13 -4.16 6.32
CA GLY A 71 -3.34 -4.43 5.56
C GLY A 71 -3.06 -4.66 4.08
N VAL A 72 -4.12 -5.07 3.41
CA VAL A 72 -4.23 -5.15 1.95
C VAL A 72 -5.37 -4.21 1.58
N TYR A 73 -5.11 -3.23 0.72
CA TYR A 73 -5.96 -2.06 0.60
C TYR A 73 -6.79 -2.06 -0.68
N ARG A 74 -7.89 -1.29 -0.67
CA ARG A 74 -8.71 -1.05 -1.86
C ARG A 74 -8.01 -0.05 -2.76
N PHE A 75 -8.34 -0.07 -4.06
CA PHE A 75 -7.84 0.93 -4.99
C PHE A 75 -8.18 2.37 -4.54
N LYS A 76 -9.37 2.59 -3.96
CA LYS A 76 -9.79 3.89 -3.46
C LYS A 76 -8.83 4.45 -2.39
N GLU A 77 -8.25 3.59 -1.57
CA GLU A 77 -7.29 4.00 -0.52
C GLU A 77 -5.98 4.49 -1.17
N TYR A 78 -5.41 3.73 -2.10
CA TYR A 78 -4.26 4.20 -2.89
C TYR A 78 -4.56 5.49 -3.64
N LYS A 79 -5.73 5.58 -4.29
CA LYS A 79 -6.12 6.78 -5.04
C LYS A 79 -6.15 8.00 -4.13
N ASN A 80 -6.68 7.88 -2.92
CA ASN A 80 -6.71 8.97 -1.96
C ASN A 80 -5.29 9.36 -1.51
N TRP A 81 -4.48 8.39 -1.06
CA TRP A 81 -3.11 8.65 -0.58
C TRP A 81 -2.21 9.26 -1.65
N LEU A 82 -2.25 8.73 -2.87
CA LEU A 82 -1.47 9.25 -3.99
C LEU A 82 -1.93 10.66 -4.38
N SER A 83 -3.24 10.93 -4.37
CA SER A 83 -3.77 12.27 -4.66
C SER A 83 -3.38 13.29 -3.58
N GLU A 84 -3.42 12.90 -2.31
CA GLU A 84 -3.00 13.75 -1.18
C GLU A 84 -1.52 14.13 -1.25
N VAL A 85 -0.68 13.22 -1.75
CA VAL A 85 0.75 13.48 -1.98
C VAL A 85 1.01 14.39 -3.19
N GLY A 86 0.11 14.39 -4.18
CA GLY A 86 0.18 15.25 -5.36
C GLY A 86 0.24 14.52 -6.70
N PHE A 87 0.24 13.18 -6.71
CA PHE A 87 0.14 12.41 -7.95
C PHE A 87 -1.20 12.65 -8.64
N LYS A 88 -1.18 12.59 -9.97
CA LYS A 88 -2.33 12.80 -10.86
C LYS A 88 -2.53 11.59 -11.76
N GLU A 89 -3.67 11.56 -12.47
CA GLU A 89 -4.00 10.49 -13.42
C GLU A 89 -3.84 9.07 -12.83
N ILE A 90 -4.31 8.91 -11.59
CA ILE A 90 -4.14 7.66 -10.85
C ILE A 90 -5.11 6.61 -11.39
N ASN A 91 -4.55 5.57 -12.00
CA ASN A 91 -5.27 4.51 -12.68
C ASN A 91 -4.82 3.14 -12.17
N ILE A 92 -5.72 2.16 -12.25
CA ILE A 92 -5.47 0.76 -11.94
C ILE A 92 -5.53 -0.07 -13.22
N TYR A 93 -4.62 -1.04 -13.32
CA TYR A 93 -4.52 -1.98 -14.42
C TYR A 93 -4.58 -3.39 -13.87
N HIS A 94 -5.66 -4.09 -14.20
CA HIS A 94 -5.89 -5.50 -13.87
C HIS A 94 -6.95 -6.08 -14.84
N PRO A 95 -6.94 -7.39 -15.12
CA PRO A 95 -5.92 -8.37 -14.70
C PRO A 95 -4.60 -8.17 -15.45
N ILE A 96 -3.49 -8.55 -14.83
CA ILE A 96 -2.17 -8.57 -15.48
C ILE A 96 -1.92 -9.97 -16.07
N PRO A 97 -1.54 -10.10 -17.36
CA PRO A 97 -1.29 -11.41 -17.97
C PRO A 97 -0.15 -12.17 -17.25
N ASN A 98 -0.31 -13.49 -17.12
CA ASN A 98 0.67 -14.39 -16.49
C ASN A 98 0.98 -14.10 -15.00
N THR A 99 0.04 -13.49 -14.27
CA THR A 99 0.13 -13.30 -12.80
C THR A 99 -1.10 -13.89 -12.10
N TYR A 100 -1.11 -13.84 -10.76
CA TYR A 100 -2.35 -14.10 -10.00
C TYR A 100 -3.42 -13.06 -10.36
N GLU A 101 -4.69 -13.48 -10.34
CA GLU A 101 -5.87 -12.66 -10.70
C GLU A 101 -5.98 -11.38 -9.86
N ASP A 102 -5.53 -11.48 -8.61
CA ASP A 102 -5.65 -10.46 -7.57
C ASP A 102 -4.59 -9.35 -7.66
N VAL A 103 -3.60 -9.54 -8.54
CA VAL A 103 -2.50 -8.58 -8.76
C VAL A 103 -3.01 -7.42 -9.62
N ALA A 104 -2.71 -6.20 -9.19
CA ALA A 104 -2.89 -5.02 -10.01
C ALA A 104 -1.65 -4.14 -10.03
N LEU A 105 -1.52 -3.40 -11.14
CA LEU A 105 -0.62 -2.25 -11.21
C LEU A 105 -1.41 -0.98 -10.97
N ILE A 106 -0.96 -0.16 -10.02
CA ILE A 106 -1.49 1.18 -9.78
C ILE A 106 -0.45 2.17 -10.30
N MET A 107 -0.85 3.06 -11.20
CA MET A 107 0.04 4.06 -11.79
C MET A 107 -0.47 5.46 -11.51
N GLY A 108 0.45 6.39 -11.23
CA GLY A 108 0.17 7.82 -11.09
C GLY A 108 1.31 8.68 -11.64
N ASN A 109 0.98 9.84 -12.18
CA ASN A 109 1.93 10.81 -12.75
C ASN A 109 2.27 11.86 -11.70
N LYS A 110 3.53 12.30 -11.64
CA LYS A 110 3.94 13.50 -10.90
C LYS A 110 3.51 14.77 -11.65
#